data_AF-A0A3N1AVS9-F1
#
_entry.id   AF-A0A3N1AVS9-F1
#
_cell.length_a   1.000
_cell.length_b   1.000
_cell.length_c   1.000
_cell.angle_alpha   90.00
_cell.angle_beta   90.00
_cell.angle_gamma   90.00
#
_symmetry.space_group_name_H-M   'P 1'
#
loop_
_entity.id
_entity.type
_entity.pdbx_description
1 polymer ?
#
loop_
_entity_poly.entity_id
_entity_poly.type
_entity_poly.pdbx_seq_one_letter_code
_entity_poly.pdbx_strand_id
1 'polypeptide(L)'
;MRVGDNLRLGKADWVYGDRAIRVRVSDIRYGHDDPNSPVIGILATVTGAGRDGRMVSIAVYKSTLTRPGVREPHRRSANSVDPEI
;
A
#
# COMPACT_ATOMS: atom_id res chain seq x y z
N MET A 1 -7.81 4.48 -0.45
CA MET A 1 -6.64 3.79 -1.01
C MET A 1 -6.94 3.63 -2.48
N ARG A 2 -5.95 3.80 -3.34
CA ARG A 2 -6.07 3.73 -4.80
C ARG A 2 -4.89 2.96 -5.38
N VAL A 3 -5.03 2.47 -6.61
CA VAL A 3 -3.91 1.93 -7.37
C VAL A 3 -2.83 3.01 -7.50
N GLY A 4 -1.57 2.63 -7.29
CA GLY A 4 -0.42 3.53 -7.27
C GLY A 4 -0.08 4.13 -5.91
N ASP A 5 -0.95 4.01 -4.90
CA ASP A 5 -0.65 4.44 -3.53
C ASP A 5 0.54 3.61 -2.97
N ASN A 6 1.42 4.28 -2.23
CA ASN A 6 2.42 3.60 -1.40
C ASN A 6 1.86 3.40 0.00
N LEU A 7 1.95 2.17 0.51
CA LEU A 7 1.52 1.81 1.85
C LEU A 7 2.71 1.38 2.69
N ARG A 8 2.80 1.90 3.90
CA ARG A 8 3.66 1.41 4.96
C ARG A 8 2.80 0.66 5.96
N LEU A 9 2.90 -0.67 5.91
CA LEU A 9 2.10 -1.59 6.71
C LEU A 9 2.97 -2.18 7.82
N GLY A 10 2.58 -1.99 9.07
CA GLY A 10 3.12 -2.71 10.21
C GLY A 10 2.68 -4.19 10.24
N LYS A 11 3.24 -4.96 11.18
CA LYS A 11 2.89 -6.38 11.34
C LYS A 11 1.38 -6.62 11.52
N ALA A 12 0.72 -5.77 12.31
CA ALA A 12 -0.70 -5.90 12.64
C ALA A 12 -1.64 -5.33 11.56
N ASP A 13 -1.10 -4.77 10.49
CA ASP A 13 -1.86 -3.98 9.53
C ASP A 13 -2.48 -4.82 8.41
N TRP A 14 -2.01 -6.06 8.27
CA TRP A 14 -2.36 -7.00 7.22
C TRP A 14 -2.44 -8.42 7.77
N VAL A 15 -3.25 -9.26 7.12
CA VAL A 15 -3.55 -10.62 7.56
C VAL A 15 -2.31 -11.50 7.41
N TYR A 16 -2.01 -12.29 8.46
CA TYR A 16 -0.81 -13.12 8.59
C TYR A 16 0.52 -12.35 8.45
N GLY A 17 0.50 -11.04 8.71
CA GLY A 17 1.73 -10.25 8.73
C GLY A 17 2.71 -10.75 9.79
N ASP A 18 3.93 -11.07 9.36
CA ASP A 18 5.04 -11.46 10.23
C ASP A 18 5.96 -10.26 10.54
N ARG A 19 5.97 -9.25 9.67
CA ARG A 19 6.81 -8.06 9.75
C ARG A 19 6.16 -6.84 9.10
N ALA A 20 6.79 -5.69 9.29
CA ALA A 20 6.45 -4.48 8.55
C ALA A 20 6.91 -4.57 7.09
N ILE A 21 6.15 -3.98 6.18
CA ILE A 21 6.41 -3.98 4.75
C ILE A 21 6.03 -2.63 4.14
N ARG A 22 6.76 -2.22 3.09
CA ARG A 22 6.33 -1.13 2.21
C ARG A 22 5.94 -1.70 0.87
N VAL A 23 4.79 -1.28 0.35
CA VAL A 23 4.26 -1.78 -0.92
C VAL A 23 3.66 -0.65 -1.76
N ARG A 24 3.70 -0.79 -3.07
CA ARG A 24 2.95 0.03 -4.02
C ARG A 24 1.75 -0.76 -4.52
N VAL A 25 0.55 -0.23 -4.30
CA VAL A 25 -0.71 -0.88 -4.73
C VAL A 25 -0.71 -1.01 -6.25
N SER A 26 -0.83 -2.24 -6.75
CA SER A 26 -0.87 -2.56 -8.18
C SER A 26 -2.29 -2.85 -8.65
N ASP A 27 -3.11 -3.48 -7.80
CA ASP A 27 -4.53 -3.75 -8.06
C ASP A 27 -5.31 -3.88 -6.74
N ILE A 28 -6.61 -3.59 -6.75
CA ILE A 28 -7.53 -3.77 -5.62
C ILE A 28 -8.52 -4.87 -6.01
N ARG A 29 -8.40 -6.04 -5.37
CA ARG A 29 -9.13 -7.25 -5.77
C ARG A 29 -10.56 -7.29 -5.25
N TYR A 30 -10.76 -7.01 -3.96
CA TYR A 30 -12.07 -7.16 -3.30
C TYR A 30 -12.15 -6.42 -1.96
N GLY A 31 -13.36 -6.31 -1.43
CA GLY A 31 -13.65 -5.86 -0.07
C GLY A 31 -13.81 -4.36 0.07
N HIS A 32 -13.59 -3.59 -1.00
CA HIS A 32 -13.86 -2.15 -0.99
C HIS A 32 -15.36 -1.84 -1.08
N ASP A 33 -16.09 -2.72 -1.75
CA ASP A 33 -17.52 -2.69 -2.06
C ASP A 33 -18.41 -3.32 -0.96
N ASP A 34 -17.87 -4.27 -0.19
CA ASP A 34 -18.59 -4.88 0.92
C ASP A 34 -18.33 -4.13 2.24
N PRO A 35 -19.33 -3.47 2.85
CA PRO A 35 -19.17 -2.76 4.12
C PRO A 35 -18.86 -3.69 5.30
N ASN A 36 -19.25 -4.97 5.23
CA ASN A 36 -19.06 -5.94 6.31
C ASN A 36 -17.67 -6.59 6.29
N SER A 37 -16.97 -6.55 5.15
CA SER A 37 -15.60 -7.06 5.09
C SER A 37 -14.66 -6.19 5.94
N PRO A 38 -13.92 -6.75 6.92
CA PRO A 38 -12.94 -6.00 7.70
C PRO A 38 -11.63 -5.74 6.94
N VAL A 39 -11.45 -6.37 5.78
CA VAL A 39 -10.21 -6.34 5.00
C VAL A 39 -10.45 -5.92 3.54
N ILE A 40 -9.39 -5.44 2.90
CA ILE A 40 -9.33 -5.21 1.45
C ILE A 40 -8.20 -6.08 0.89
N GLY A 41 -8.52 -6.92 -0.09
CA GLY A 41 -7.53 -7.71 -0.82
C GLY A 41 -6.84 -6.85 -1.87
N ILE A 42 -5.51 -6.83 -1.86
CA ILE A 42 -4.71 -6.07 -2.83
C ILE A 42 -3.62 -6.94 -3.46
N LEU A 43 -3.32 -6.67 -4.72
CA LEU A 43 -2.03 -7.00 -5.31
C LEU A 43 -1.12 -5.78 -5.19
N ALA A 44 0.11 -6.00 -4.78
CA ALA A 44 1.07 -4.92 -4.59
C ALA A 44 2.49 -5.36 -4.93
N THR A 45 3.32 -4.39 -5.29
CA THR A 45 4.76 -4.59 -5.46
C THR A 45 5.46 -4.13 -4.19
N VAL A 46 6.34 -4.95 -3.62
CA VAL A 46 7.13 -4.57 -2.44
C VAL A 46 8.14 -3.49 -2.81
N THR A 47 8.16 -2.40 -2.05
CA THR A 47 9.05 -1.24 -2.24
C THR A 47 9.97 -1.01 -1.05
N GLY A 48 9.92 -1.88 -0.05
CA GLY A 48 10.84 -1.87 1.08
C GLY A 48 10.65 -3.09 1.99
N ALA A 49 11.66 -3.33 2.83
CA ALA A 49 11.81 -4.49 3.72
C ALA A 49 12.49 -5.72 3.07
N GLY A 50 13.51 -5.48 2.22
CA GLY A 50 14.45 -6.52 1.77
C GLY A 50 13.87 -7.53 0.79
N ARG A 51 12.71 -7.22 0.18
CA ARG A 51 12.04 -8.04 -0.84
C ARG A 51 11.59 -7.20 -2.02
N ASP A 52 12.31 -6.12 -2.28
CA ASP A 52 11.89 -5.05 -3.18
C ASP A 52 11.75 -5.59 -4.62
N GLY A 53 10.74 -5.10 -5.34
CA GLY A 53 10.38 -5.56 -6.69
C GLY A 53 9.53 -6.84 -6.73
N ARG A 54 9.35 -7.57 -5.62
CA ARG A 54 8.48 -8.76 -5.60
C ARG A 54 7.00 -8.37 -5.59
N MET A 55 6.19 -9.10 -6.35
CA MET A 55 4.74 -8.98 -6.31
C MET A 55 4.16 -9.83 -5.17
N VAL A 56 3.19 -9.30 -4.44
CA VAL A 56 2.51 -9.97 -3.32
C VAL A 56 1.00 -9.77 -3.41
N SER A 57 0.25 -10.77 -2.95
CA SER A 57 -1.19 -10.68 -2.69
C SER A 57 -1.40 -10.64 -1.18
N ILE A 58 -1.97 -9.56 -0.66
CA ILE A 58 -2.18 -9.37 0.78
C ILE A 58 -3.57 -8.85 1.07
N ALA A 59 -4.11 -9.22 2.24
CA ALA A 59 -5.33 -8.65 2.78
C ALA A 59 -4.96 -7.61 3.85
N VAL A 60 -5.38 -6.36 3.65
CA VAL A 60 -5.10 -5.22 4.54
C VAL A 60 -6.34 -4.89 5.35
N TYR A 61 -6.22 -4.71 6.68
CA TYR A 61 -7.35 -4.30 7.50
C TYR A 61 -7.81 -2.89 7.13
N LYS A 62 -9.12 -2.68 6.99
CA LYS A 62 -9.68 -1.35 6.65
C LYS A 62 -9.35 -0.30 7.70
N SER A 63 -9.35 -0.67 8.98
CA SER A 63 -8.96 0.19 10.11
C SER A 63 -7.51 0.67 10.01
N THR A 64 -6.64 -0.04 9.30
CA THR A 64 -5.29 0.41 8.98
C THR A 64 -5.32 1.64 8.08
N LEU A 65 -6.19 1.66 7.08
CA LEU A 65 -6.15 2.65 6.01
C LEU A 65 -6.59 4.06 6.43
N THR A 66 -7.09 4.22 7.65
CA THR A 66 -7.45 5.50 8.27
C THR A 66 -6.36 6.01 9.22
N ARG A 67 -5.36 5.19 9.58
CA ARG A 67 -4.28 5.58 10.48
C ARG A 67 -3.30 6.53 9.80
N PRO A 68 -2.84 7.60 10.48
CA PRO A 68 -1.79 8.48 9.98
C PRO A 68 -0.52 7.69 9.63
N GLY A 69 0.14 8.05 8.53
CA GLY A 69 1.42 7.47 8.11
C GLY A 69 1.34 6.10 7.42
N VAL A 70 0.16 5.47 7.35
CA VAL A 70 -0.03 4.22 6.59
C VAL A 70 0.05 4.47 5.10
N ARG A 71 -0.58 5.55 4.62
CA ARG A 71 -0.47 5.96 3.23
C ARG A 71 0.67 6.96 3.14
N GLU A 72 1.73 6.60 2.44
CA GLU A 72 2.76 7.56 2.09
C GLU A 72 2.18 8.47 1.00
N PRO A 73 2.20 9.81 1.19
CA PRO A 73 1.79 10.72 0.13
C PRO A 73 2.59 10.40 -1.11
N HIS A 74 1.94 10.48 -2.28
CA HIS A 74 2.64 10.43 -3.55
C HIS A 74 3.61 11.63 -3.58
N ARG A 75 4.86 11.44 -3.12
CA ARG A 75 5.93 12.36 -3.47
C ARG A 75 6.02 12.27 -4.98
N ARG A 76 5.51 13.29 -5.69
CA ARG A 76 6.06 13.62 -7.00
C ARG A 76 7.57 13.59 -6.77
N SER A 77 8.26 12.73 -7.50
CA SER A 77 9.71 12.74 -7.53
C SER A 77 10.14 14.21 -7.66
N ALA A 78 10.97 14.69 -6.75
CA ALA A 78 11.50 16.06 -6.80
C ALA A 78 12.48 16.27 -7.99
N ASN A 79 12.43 15.38 -8.97
CA ASN A 79 13.16 15.43 -10.24
C ASN A 79 12.24 15.76 -11.42
N SER A 80 11.14 16.47 -11.21
CA SER A 80 10.63 17.35 -12.27
C SER A 80 11.62 18.50 -12.38
N VAL A 81 12.62 18.31 -13.25
CA VAL A 81 13.35 19.42 -13.88
C VAL A 81 12.31 20.41 -14.38
N ASP A 82 12.36 21.64 -13.87
CA ASP A 82 11.69 22.77 -14.50
C ASP A 82 12.06 22.77 -15.99
N PRO A 83 11.10 22.76 -16.92
CA PRO A 83 11.39 23.28 -18.23
C PRO A 83 11.48 24.80 -18.04
N GLU A 84 12.71 25.30 -17.85
CA GLU A 84 13.02 26.68 -18.26
C GLU A 84 12.66 26.80 -19.74
N ILE A 85 11.53 27.45 -20.05
CA ILE A 85 11.37 28.47 -21.11
C ILE A 85 10.24 29.41 -20.71
#